data_AF-A0A6J5ZAR7-F1
#
_entry.id   AF-A0A6J5ZAR7-F1
#
_cell.length_a   1.000
_cell.length_b   1.000
_cell.length_c   1.000
_cell.angle_alpha   90.00
_cell.angle_beta   90.00
_cell.angle_gamma   90.00
#
_symmetry.space_group_name_H-M   'P 1'
#
loop_
_entity.id
_entity.type
_entity.pdbx_description
1 polymer ?
#
loop_
_entity_poly.entity_id
_entity_poly.type
_entity_poly.pdbx_seq_one_letter_code
_entity_poly.pdbx_strand_id
1 'polypeptide(L)' 'MRSHHGRIEIPARITDRIEKGNVFTAFHFPELRTNLLIGDSVEVNTGCPEYKVVAVDVRAMSEAPSGTPALAVAD' A
#
# COMPACT_ATOMS: atom_id res chain seq x y z
N MET A 1 1.09 3.53 6.23
CA MET A 1 0.52 4.24 5.05
C MET A 1 -0.98 3.99 5.03
N ARG A 2 -1.80 5.03 4.83
CA ARG A 2 -3.27 4.94 4.87
C ARG A 2 -3.86 5.58 3.60
N SER A 3 -4.85 4.95 2.98
CA SER A 3 -5.70 5.54 1.95
C SER A 3 -7.14 5.64 2.45
N HIS A 4 -8.07 6.08 1.61
CA HIS A 4 -9.50 6.01 1.92
C HIS A 4 -9.99 4.56 2.08
N HIS A 5 -9.36 3.61 1.39
CA HIS A 5 -9.82 2.22 1.28
C HIS A 5 -9.14 1.26 2.27
N GLY A 6 -8.00 1.65 2.83
CA GLY A 6 -7.33 0.78 3.80
C GLY A 6 -6.08 1.38 4.42
N ARG A 7 -5.39 0.55 5.20
CA ARG A 7 -4.15 0.91 5.90
C ARG A 7 -3.19 -0.28 5.88
N ILE A 8 -1.92 0.02 5.65
CA ILE A 8 -0.82 -0.95 5.77
C ILE A 8 0.32 -0.36 6.59
N GLU A 9 1.16 -1.25 7.10
CA GLU A 9 2.41 -0.94 7.80
C GLU A 9 3.56 -1.60 7.04
N ILE A 10 4.58 -0.82 6.68
CA ILE A 10 5.69 -1.27 5.83
C ILE A 10 6.96 -0.48 6.17
N PRO A 11 8.15 -1.07 6.09
CA PRO A 11 9.40 -0.34 6.17
C PRO A 11 9.49 0.75 5.10
N ALA A 12 9.93 1.94 5.49
CA ALA A 12 10.13 3.06 4.57
C ALA A 12 11.60 3.19 4.18
N ARG A 13 11.85 3.49 2.90
CA ARG A 13 13.17 3.88 2.39
C ARG A 13 13.08 5.27 1.77
N ILE A 14 13.79 6.24 2.33
CA ILE A 14 13.89 7.59 1.77
C ILE A 14 14.89 7.57 0.62
N THR A 15 14.53 8.19 -0.50
CA THR A 15 15.35 8.25 -1.71
C THR A 15 14.99 9.49 -2.53
N ASP A 16 15.95 9.95 -3.32
CA ASP A 16 15.86 11.00 -4.33
C ASP A 16 15.44 10.47 -5.73
N ARG A 17 15.26 9.15 -5.87
CA ARG A 17 14.92 8.50 -7.16
C ARG A 17 13.50 8.75 -7.64
N ILE A 18 12.64 9.30 -6.80
CA ILE A 18 11.24 9.62 -7.12
C ILE A 18 10.96 11.07 -6.73
N GLU A 19 10.03 11.71 -7.45
CA GLU A 19 9.68 13.11 -7.20
C GLU A 19 9.05 13.30 -5.81
N LYS A 20 9.26 14.49 -5.24
CA LYS A 20 8.68 14.87 -3.94
C LYS A 20 7.15 14.80 -4.01
N GLY A 21 6.55 14.12 -3.04
CA GLY A 21 5.10 13.92 -2.96
C GLY A 21 4.64 12.57 -3.49
N ASN A 22 5.49 11.85 -4.22
CA ASN A 22 5.19 10.51 -4.71
C ASN A 22 5.74 9.43 -3.77
N VAL A 23 5.08 8.28 -3.78
CA VAL A 23 5.48 7.08 -3.05
C VAL A 23 5.49 5.91 -4.02
N PHE A 24 6.51 5.08 -3.93
CA PHE A 24 6.58 3.81 -4.67
C PHE A 24 6.49 2.64 -3.68
N THR A 25 5.68 1.64 -4.01
CA THR A 25 5.60 0.38 -3.27
C THR A 25 5.42 -0.80 -4.23
N ALA A 26 5.85 -1.99 -3.80
CA ALA A 26 5.72 -3.23 -4.55
C ALA A 26 4.60 -4.11 -3.96
N PHE A 27 4.00 -4.97 -4.78
CA PHE A 27 2.92 -5.87 -4.37
C PHE A 27 3.34 -7.35 -4.34
N HIS A 28 4.63 -7.64 -4.49
CA HIS A 28 5.16 -9.00 -4.48
C HIS A 28 5.11 -9.68 -3.09
N PHE A 29 4.91 -8.90 -2.02
CA PHE A 29 4.97 -9.38 -0.64
C PHE A 29 3.55 -9.51 -0.06
N PRO A 30 2.98 -10.73 0.04
CA PRO A 30 1.60 -10.91 0.47
C PRO A 30 1.37 -10.50 1.93
N GLU A 31 2.39 -10.56 2.79
CA GLU A 31 2.32 -10.19 4.21
C GLU A 31 2.04 -8.69 4.40
N LEU A 32 2.46 -7.88 3.43
CA LEU A 32 2.30 -6.42 3.46
C LEU A 32 0.94 -5.95 2.92
N ARG A 33 0.25 -6.81 2.16
CA ARG A 33 -1.11 -6.58 1.63
C ARG A 33 -1.27 -5.19 0.99
N THR A 34 -0.31 -4.74 0.19
CA THR A 34 -0.27 -3.37 -0.35
C THR A 34 -1.51 -2.99 -1.16
N ASN A 35 -2.15 -3.96 -1.82
CA ASN A 35 -3.38 -3.75 -2.56
C ASN A 35 -4.59 -3.36 -1.69
N LEU A 36 -4.52 -3.49 -0.35
CA LEU A 36 -5.56 -2.95 0.54
C LEU A 36 -5.70 -1.43 0.46
N LEU A 37 -4.71 -0.74 -0.09
CA LEU A 37 -4.77 0.71 -0.27
C LEU A 37 -5.57 1.12 -1.51
N ILE A 38 -5.80 0.21 -2.44
CA ILE A 38 -6.33 0.49 -3.78
C ILE A 38 -7.85 0.58 -3.71
N GLY A 39 -8.41 1.57 -4.40
CA GLY A 39 -9.84 1.79 -4.49
C GLY A 39 -10.53 0.94 -5.55
N ASP A 40 -11.81 1.24 -5.73
CA ASP A 40 -12.71 0.63 -6.73
C ASP A 40 -12.68 1.34 -8.09
N SER A 41 -11.82 2.36 -8.26
CA SER A 41 -11.65 3.05 -9.53
C SER A 41 -11.10 2.11 -10.59
N VAL A 42 -11.81 2.02 -11.70
CA VAL A 42 -11.50 1.18 -12.85
C VAL A 42 -11.63 1.97 -14.15
N GLU A 43 -10.85 1.58 -15.15
CA GLU A 43 -11.00 2.05 -16.52
C GLU A 43 -12.30 1.51 -17.13
N VAL A 44 -13.03 2.35 -17.85
CA VAL A 44 -14.42 2.10 -18.26
C VAL A 44 -14.60 1.01 -19.31
N ASN A 45 -13.60 0.76 -20.15
CA ASN A 45 -13.71 -0.18 -21.27
C ASN A 45 -13.23 -1.59 -20.90
N THR A 46 -12.21 -1.69 -20.06
CA THR A 46 -11.49 -2.93 -19.74
C THR A 46 -11.71 -3.40 -18.32
N GLY A 47 -12.22 -2.52 -17.44
CA GLY A 47 -12.31 -2.79 -16.01
C GLY A 47 -10.94 -2.86 -15.33
N CYS A 48 -9.85 -2.46 -15.99
CA CYS A 48 -8.53 -2.44 -15.38
C CYS A 48 -8.53 -1.46 -14.18
N PRO A 49 -8.16 -1.93 -12.97
CA PRO A 49 -8.16 -1.07 -11.79
C PRO A 49 -6.97 -0.10 -11.76
N GLU A 50 -7.16 1.03 -11.07
CA GLU A 50 -6.15 2.08 -10.92
C GLU A 50 -5.10 1.69 -9.88
N TYR A 51 -4.06 0.97 -10.32
CA TYR A 51 -2.94 0.55 -9.46
C TYR A 51 -1.87 1.63 -9.25
N LYS A 52 -1.80 2.66 -10.10
CA LYS A 52 -0.63 3.55 -10.17
C LYS A 52 -0.87 4.88 -9.47
N VAL A 53 -2.13 5.30 -9.35
CA VAL A 53 -2.50 6.58 -8.72
C VAL A 53 -3.45 6.33 -7.55
N VAL A 54 -2.91 6.38 -6.33
CA VAL A 54 -3.69 6.27 -5.09
C VAL A 54 -3.24 7.34 -4.12
N ALA A 55 -4.19 8.17 -3.65
CA ALA A 55 -3.91 9.16 -2.61
C ALA A 55 -3.69 8.47 -1.26
N VAL A 56 -2.56 8.79 -0.61
CA VAL A 56 -2.16 8.19 0.67
C VAL A 56 -1.66 9.22 1.69
N ASP A 57 -1.91 8.96 2.97
CA ASP A 57 -1.27 9.62 4.12
C ASP A 57 -0.17 8.69 4.67
N VAL A 58 1.05 9.23 4.79
CA VAL A 58 2.23 8.52 5.29
C VAL A 58 2.62 9.12 6.64
N ARG A 59 2.62 8.28 7.68
CA ARG A 59 2.98 8.65 9.05
C ARG A 59 4.08 7.72 9.54
N ALA A 60 5.04 8.26 10.28
CA ALA A 60 5.99 7.45 11.05
C ALA A 60 5.24 6.70 12.15
N MET A 61 5.67 5.48 12.44
CA MET A 61 5.14 4.68 13.55
C MET A 61 5.94 5.01 14.82
N SER A 62 5.25 5.11 15.96
CA SER A 62 5.89 5.35 17.26
C SER A 62 6.57 4.10 17.84
N GLU A 63 6.22 2.92 17.34
CA GLU A 63 6.75 1.62 17.78
C GLU A 63 6.92 0.69 16.58
N ALA A 64 7.88 -0.25 16.65
CA ALA A 64 8.08 -1.25 15.60
C ALA A 64 6.86 -2.18 15.51
N PRO A 65 6.47 -2.64 14.32
CA PRO A 65 5.30 -3.50 14.17
C PRO A 65 5.42 -4.75 15.04
N SER A 66 4.42 -4.96 15.90
CA SER A 66 4.32 -6.11 16.80
C SER A 66 3.91 -7.35 15.99
N GLY A 67 4.89 -8.02 15.39
CA GLY A 67 4.73 -9.32 14.74
C GLY A 67 4.44 -9.28 13.23
N THR A 68 4.99 -10.27 12.54
CA THR A 68 4.61 -10.63 11.17
C THR A 68 3.12 -10.96 11.16
N PRO A 69 2.27 -10.37 10.30
CA PRO A 69 0.92 -10.86 10.11
C PRO A 69 1.04 -12.26 9.51
N ALA A 70 0.87 -13.30 10.33
CA ALA A 70 0.73 -14.65 9.83
C ALA A 70 -0.48 -14.67 8.88
N LEU A 71 -0.31 -15.26 7.70
CA LEU A 71 -1.43 -15.57 6.81
C LEU A 71 -2.41 -16.45 7.61
N ALA A 72 -3.57 -15.89 7.98
CA ALA A 72 -4.74 -16.71 8.23
C ALA A 72 -5.17 -17.21 6.84
N VAL A 73 -4.76 -18.44 6.52
CA VAL A 73 -5.34 -19.20 5.40
C VAL A 73 -6.80 -19.46 5.80
N ALA A 74 -7.74 -18.87 5.08
CA ALA A 74 -9.14 -19.26 5.18
C ALA A 74 -9.29 -20.58 4.40
N ASP A 75 -9.90 -21.58 5.05
CA ASP A 75 -10.31 -22.86 4.45
C ASP A 75 -11.25 -22.68 3.25
#